data_AF-A0A7S1Y8A1-F1
#
_entry.id   AF-A0A7S1Y8A1-F1
#
_cell.length_a   1.000
_cell.length_b   1.000
_cell.length_c   1.000
_cell.angle_alpha   90.00
_cell.angle_beta   90.00
_cell.angle_gamma   90.00
#
_symmetry.space_group_name_H-M   'P 1'
#
loop_
_entity.id
_entity.type
_entity.pdbx_description
1 polymer ?
#
loop_
_entity_poly.entity_id
_entity_poly.type
_entity_poly.pdbx_seq_one_letter_code
_entity_poly.pdbx_strand_id
1 'polypeptide(L)'
;DEERKAAVALRDACDREGVHYDNRFQIVKYVLVAHSSVDDANPKAAELRLQAALKRLKRRNEWAEKIGLRSVDAAAALKEVEEKFPSYFVNLFSKDKNGCIVVAHHHAFSPIAYVNATKTNLAKFFAVEQYKMELAAADLDEARRGIALVTISDGKLTLKRALAYIRLCMVIAKGNLSDMHPHRIKHVYSQVPAFVSHLIEPAKQLLPKKIASRIHVVKTMEELDELLDQQKVLRTTVAWAAEREKKYNETVQSLAF
;
A
#
# COMPACT_ATOMS: atom_id res chain seq x y z
N ASP A 1 -22.69 -13.61 3.08
CA ASP A 1 -22.75 -14.67 2.05
C ASP A 1 -22.25 -14.27 0.67
N GLU A 2 -22.61 -13.12 0.14
CA GLU A 2 -22.20 -12.70 -1.22
C GLU A 2 -20.68 -12.55 -1.40
N GLU A 3 -19.98 -11.89 -0.46
CA GLU A 3 -18.52 -11.78 -0.52
C GLU A 3 -17.82 -13.15 -0.52
N ARG A 4 -18.33 -14.11 0.27
CA ARG A 4 -17.81 -15.47 0.31
C ARG A 4 -18.02 -16.18 -1.03
N LYS A 5 -19.23 -16.08 -1.61
CA LYS A 5 -19.52 -16.61 -2.95
C LYS A 5 -18.62 -16.00 -4.02
N ALA A 6 -18.40 -14.68 -3.95
CA ALA A 6 -17.50 -13.98 -4.86
C ALA A 6 -16.03 -14.40 -4.68
N ALA A 7 -15.58 -14.66 -3.45
CA ALA A 7 -14.25 -15.17 -3.16
C ALA A 7 -14.03 -16.59 -3.71
N VAL A 8 -15.02 -17.48 -3.55
CA VAL A 8 -15.02 -18.81 -4.16
C VAL A 8 -14.98 -18.71 -5.69
N ALA A 9 -15.83 -17.88 -6.29
CA ALA A 9 -15.86 -17.69 -7.73
C ALA A 9 -14.53 -17.13 -8.28
N LEU A 10 -13.88 -16.21 -7.55
CA LEU A 10 -12.57 -15.68 -7.95
C LEU A 10 -11.47 -16.74 -7.81
N ARG A 11 -11.46 -17.52 -6.73
CA ARG A 11 -10.54 -18.65 -6.57
C ARG A 11 -10.68 -19.64 -7.72
N ASP A 12 -11.89 -20.10 -8.01
CA ASP A 12 -12.15 -21.09 -9.06
C ASP A 12 -11.78 -20.56 -10.45
N ALA A 13 -12.00 -19.25 -10.71
CA ALA A 13 -11.54 -18.60 -11.92
C ALA A 13 -10.02 -18.53 -12.01
N CYS A 14 -9.34 -18.23 -10.89
CA CYS A 14 -7.88 -18.24 -10.81
C CYS A 14 -7.32 -19.65 -11.07
N ASP A 15 -7.87 -20.67 -10.43
CA ASP A 15 -7.42 -22.07 -10.57
C ASP A 15 -7.61 -22.56 -12.01
N ARG A 16 -8.76 -22.28 -12.63
CA ARG A 16 -9.05 -22.65 -14.02
C ARG A 16 -8.11 -21.97 -15.02
N GLU A 17 -7.71 -20.73 -14.75
CA GLU A 17 -6.88 -19.93 -15.66
C GLU A 17 -5.38 -19.93 -15.29
N GLY A 18 -4.98 -20.71 -14.28
CA GLY A 18 -3.58 -20.78 -13.81
C GLY A 18 -3.07 -19.47 -13.21
N VAL A 19 -3.96 -18.61 -12.70
CA VAL A 19 -3.58 -17.33 -12.08
C VAL A 19 -3.15 -17.56 -10.64
N HIS A 20 -1.86 -17.38 -10.38
CA HIS A 20 -1.29 -17.52 -9.04
C HIS A 20 -1.89 -16.56 -8.00
N TYR A 21 -2.14 -17.07 -6.80
CA TYR A 21 -2.41 -16.30 -5.59
C TYR A 21 -1.70 -16.94 -4.39
N ASP A 22 -1.30 -16.12 -3.41
CA ASP A 22 -0.46 -16.54 -2.29
C ASP A 22 -1.28 -17.24 -1.18
N ASN A 23 -2.53 -16.80 -0.96
CA ASN A 23 -3.45 -17.40 0.01
C ASN A 23 -4.89 -16.91 -0.21
N ARG A 24 -5.84 -17.55 0.50
CA ARG A 24 -7.26 -17.20 0.51
C ARG A 24 -7.54 -15.75 0.86
N PHE A 25 -6.76 -15.17 1.78
CA PHE A 25 -6.98 -13.79 2.19
C PHE A 25 -6.64 -12.79 1.07
N GLN A 26 -5.65 -13.09 0.23
CA GLN A 26 -5.39 -12.31 -0.98
C GLN A 26 -6.61 -12.28 -1.91
N ILE A 27 -7.23 -13.44 -2.17
CA ILE A 27 -8.45 -13.52 -2.99
C ILE A 27 -9.55 -12.61 -2.43
N VAL A 28 -9.83 -12.69 -1.13
CA VAL A 28 -10.86 -11.86 -0.49
C VAL A 28 -10.56 -10.36 -0.65
N LYS A 29 -9.31 -9.94 -0.48
CA LYS A 29 -8.93 -8.52 -0.65
C LYS A 29 -9.20 -8.01 -2.07
N TYR A 30 -9.01 -8.82 -3.10
CA TYR A 30 -9.31 -8.42 -4.48
C TYR A 30 -10.81 -8.34 -4.76
N VAL A 31 -11.62 -9.20 -4.12
CA VAL A 31 -13.09 -9.11 -4.13
C VAL A 31 -13.55 -7.79 -3.48
N LEU A 32 -13.05 -7.47 -2.29
CA LEU A 32 -13.42 -6.23 -1.57
C LEU A 32 -13.14 -4.98 -2.40
N VAL A 33 -12.03 -4.96 -3.12
CA VAL A 33 -11.65 -3.84 -3.97
C VAL A 33 -12.56 -3.71 -5.20
N ALA A 34 -12.88 -4.83 -5.85
CA ALA A 34 -13.75 -4.85 -7.02
C ALA A 34 -15.22 -4.55 -6.67
N HIS A 35 -15.63 -4.77 -5.42
CA HIS A 35 -17.02 -4.54 -5.01
C HIS A 35 -17.48 -3.10 -5.33
N SER A 36 -16.63 -2.11 -5.08
CA SER A 36 -16.93 -0.69 -5.34
C SER A 36 -16.79 -0.23 -6.80
N SER A 37 -16.42 -1.12 -7.74
CA SER A 37 -16.15 -0.73 -9.14
C SER A 37 -17.34 -0.82 -10.09
N VAL A 38 -18.45 -1.41 -9.66
CA VAL A 38 -19.66 -1.59 -10.48
C VAL A 38 -20.88 -1.27 -9.60
N ASP A 39 -21.90 -0.63 -10.18
CA ASP A 39 -23.17 -0.34 -9.52
C ASP A 39 -23.95 -1.65 -9.23
N ASP A 40 -24.52 -1.77 -8.03
CA ASP A 40 -25.37 -2.91 -7.64
C ASP A 40 -26.65 -3.01 -8.47
N ALA A 41 -27.13 -1.89 -9.03
CA ALA A 41 -28.29 -1.88 -9.91
C ALA A 41 -28.02 -2.59 -11.27
N ASN A 42 -26.76 -2.86 -11.60
CA ASN A 42 -26.42 -3.55 -12.84
C ASN A 42 -26.70 -5.06 -12.73
N PRO A 43 -27.53 -5.65 -13.61
CA PRO A 43 -27.86 -7.09 -13.54
C PRO A 43 -26.64 -8.01 -13.75
N LYS A 44 -25.54 -7.48 -14.29
CA LYS A 44 -24.27 -8.18 -14.48
C LYS A 44 -23.19 -7.75 -13.49
N ALA A 45 -23.55 -7.07 -12.39
CA ALA A 45 -22.59 -6.53 -11.43
C ALA A 45 -21.63 -7.60 -10.90
N ALA A 46 -22.14 -8.77 -10.50
CA ALA A 46 -21.32 -9.87 -9.98
C ALA A 46 -20.27 -10.36 -10.99
N GLU A 47 -20.66 -10.56 -12.25
CA GLU A 47 -19.77 -10.98 -13.33
C GLU A 47 -18.69 -9.92 -13.61
N LEU A 48 -19.10 -8.65 -13.74
CA LEU A 48 -18.19 -7.54 -14.01
C LEU A 48 -17.17 -7.33 -12.87
N ARG A 49 -17.61 -7.49 -11.62
CA ARG A 49 -16.73 -7.42 -10.43
C ARG A 49 -15.74 -8.58 -10.40
N LEU A 50 -16.19 -9.80 -10.71
CA LEU A 50 -15.33 -10.98 -10.82
C LEU A 50 -14.25 -10.76 -11.89
N GLN A 51 -14.64 -10.32 -13.09
CA GLN A 51 -13.69 -10.03 -14.18
C GLN A 51 -12.72 -8.91 -13.81
N ALA A 52 -13.19 -7.87 -13.12
CA ALA A 52 -12.34 -6.79 -12.64
C ALA A 52 -11.31 -7.29 -11.61
N ALA A 53 -11.72 -8.13 -10.65
CA ALA A 53 -10.83 -8.71 -9.65
C ALA A 53 -9.76 -9.61 -10.30
N LEU A 54 -10.19 -10.51 -11.18
CA LEU A 54 -9.31 -11.44 -11.91
C LEU A 54 -8.29 -10.69 -12.79
N LYS A 55 -8.74 -9.69 -13.54
CA LYS A 55 -7.86 -8.84 -14.36
C LYS A 55 -6.79 -8.15 -13.53
N ARG A 56 -7.13 -7.69 -12.33
CA ARG A 56 -6.18 -7.03 -11.42
C ARG A 56 -5.16 -8.02 -10.86
N LEU A 57 -5.57 -9.23 -10.47
CA LEU A 57 -4.65 -10.28 -10.03
C LEU A 57 -3.66 -10.67 -11.13
N LYS A 58 -4.13 -10.83 -12.38
CA LYS A 58 -3.26 -11.10 -13.53
C LYS A 58 -2.21 -10.02 -13.73
N ARG A 59 -2.62 -8.74 -13.77
CA ARG A 59 -1.70 -7.60 -13.90
C ARG A 59 -0.70 -7.51 -12.76
N ARG A 60 -1.14 -7.77 -11.53
CA ARG A 60 -0.24 -7.85 -10.36
C ARG A 60 0.81 -8.94 -10.57
N ASN A 61 0.42 -10.11 -11.07
CA ASN A 61 1.34 -11.22 -11.31
C ASN A 61 2.34 -10.94 -12.43
N GLU A 62 1.87 -10.39 -13.57
CA GLU A 62 2.71 -9.95 -14.69
C GLU A 62 3.77 -8.93 -14.23
N TRP A 63 3.36 -7.97 -13.40
CA TRP A 63 4.26 -6.96 -12.86
C TRP A 63 5.25 -7.54 -11.84
N ALA A 64 4.78 -8.42 -10.95
CA ALA A 64 5.62 -9.10 -9.98
C ALA A 64 6.70 -9.95 -10.65
N GLU A 65 6.37 -10.61 -11.76
CA GLU A 65 7.32 -11.35 -12.58
C GLU A 65 8.31 -10.42 -13.28
N LYS A 66 7.81 -9.35 -13.94
CA LYS A 66 8.64 -8.37 -14.67
C LYS A 66 9.74 -7.75 -13.80
N ILE A 67 9.46 -7.52 -12.51
CA ILE A 67 10.42 -6.91 -11.58
C ILE A 67 11.22 -7.97 -10.80
N GLY A 68 10.85 -9.24 -10.90
CA GLY A 68 11.49 -10.32 -10.15
C GLY A 68 11.15 -10.28 -8.66
N LEU A 69 9.94 -9.83 -8.31
CA LEU A 69 9.49 -9.78 -6.91
C LEU A 69 9.30 -11.16 -6.30
N ARG A 70 8.93 -12.14 -7.11
CA ARG A 70 8.67 -13.52 -6.64
C ARG A 70 9.91 -14.23 -6.11
N SER A 71 11.11 -13.79 -6.51
CA SER A 71 12.38 -14.37 -6.02
C SER A 71 12.91 -13.65 -4.78
N VAL A 72 12.19 -12.66 -4.25
CA VAL A 72 12.60 -11.89 -3.07
C VAL A 72 11.84 -12.38 -1.85
N ASP A 73 12.58 -12.82 -0.82
CA ASP A 73 12.04 -12.93 0.53
C ASP A 73 11.84 -11.51 1.09
N ALA A 74 10.58 -11.11 1.22
CA ALA A 74 10.22 -9.77 1.66
C ALA A 74 10.58 -9.49 3.14
N ALA A 75 10.56 -10.50 4.01
CA ALA A 75 10.91 -10.34 5.42
C ALA A 75 12.42 -10.19 5.59
N ALA A 76 13.21 -10.99 4.87
CA ALA A 76 14.67 -10.83 4.83
C ALA A 76 15.07 -9.49 4.19
N ALA A 77 14.42 -9.10 3.10
CA ALA A 77 14.65 -7.81 2.46
C ALA A 77 14.28 -6.63 3.38
N LEU A 78 13.19 -6.75 4.17
CA LEU A 78 12.78 -5.73 5.13
C LEU A 78 13.89 -5.48 6.16
N LYS A 79 14.44 -6.54 6.73
CA LYS A 79 15.55 -6.46 7.68
C LYS A 79 16.77 -5.78 7.06
N GLU A 80 17.18 -6.20 5.85
CA GLU A 80 18.31 -5.60 5.14
C GLU A 80 18.11 -4.10 4.87
N VAL A 81 16.92 -3.70 4.39
CA VAL A 81 16.62 -2.29 4.08
C VAL A 81 16.57 -1.46 5.36
N GLU A 82 15.97 -1.97 6.44
CA GLU A 82 15.93 -1.29 7.74
C GLU A 82 17.34 -1.07 8.32
N GLU A 83 18.22 -2.06 8.25
CA GLU A 83 19.62 -1.95 8.72
C GLU A 83 20.43 -0.92 7.92
N LYS A 84 20.22 -0.85 6.59
CA LYS A 84 20.92 0.10 5.71
C LYS A 84 20.36 1.52 5.78
N PHE A 85 19.07 1.65 6.04
CA PHE A 85 18.34 2.92 6.07
C PHE A 85 17.57 3.06 7.37
N PRO A 86 18.29 3.16 8.51
CA PRO A 86 17.64 3.33 9.80
C PRO A 86 16.75 4.57 9.75
N SER A 87 15.57 4.46 10.35
CA SER A 87 14.56 5.52 10.41
C SER A 87 13.82 5.83 9.10
N TYR A 88 14.13 5.19 7.96
CA TYR A 88 13.32 5.39 6.75
C TYR A 88 11.88 4.91 6.95
N PHE A 89 11.70 3.74 7.54
CA PHE A 89 10.39 3.25 7.94
C PHE A 89 10.06 3.78 9.33
N VAL A 90 8.88 4.39 9.46
CA VAL A 90 8.39 4.94 10.73
C VAL A 90 7.25 4.07 11.21
N ASN A 91 7.39 3.48 12.40
CA ASN A 91 6.36 2.60 12.99
C ASN A 91 5.89 3.12 14.36
N LEU A 92 6.01 4.44 14.54
CA LEU A 92 5.60 5.19 15.72
C LEU A 92 4.07 5.30 15.84
N PHE A 93 3.40 5.46 14.71
CA PHE A 93 1.96 5.69 14.61
C PHE A 93 1.25 4.38 14.28
N SER A 94 0.25 4.01 15.08
CA SER A 94 -0.53 2.80 14.83
C SER A 94 -1.66 3.05 13.83
N LYS A 95 -2.45 4.10 14.07
CA LYS A 95 -3.63 4.46 13.27
C LYS A 95 -3.68 5.95 12.97
N ASP A 96 -4.47 6.34 11.97
CA ASP A 96 -4.91 7.73 11.81
C ASP A 96 -6.17 8.00 12.65
N LYS A 97 -6.61 9.26 12.69
CA LYS A 97 -7.85 9.65 13.38
C LYS A 97 -9.13 8.99 12.84
N ASN A 98 -9.05 8.35 11.67
CA ASN A 98 -10.16 7.62 11.04
C ASN A 98 -10.07 6.11 11.29
N GLY A 99 -9.09 5.65 12.09
CA GLY A 99 -8.89 4.24 12.42
C GLY A 99 -8.21 3.41 11.32
N CYS A 100 -7.69 4.05 10.26
CA CYS A 100 -6.89 3.37 9.23
C CYS A 100 -5.49 3.06 9.77
N ILE A 101 -4.97 1.87 9.48
CA ILE A 101 -3.59 1.50 9.88
C ILE A 101 -2.60 2.39 9.13
N VAL A 102 -1.62 2.92 9.86
CA VAL A 102 -0.62 3.83 9.30
C VAL A 102 0.57 3.04 8.74
N VAL A 103 0.96 3.38 7.52
CA VAL A 103 2.25 3.01 6.92
C VAL A 103 3.01 4.30 6.66
N ALA A 104 4.05 4.55 7.45
CA ALA A 104 4.78 5.81 7.44
C ALA A 104 6.22 5.69 6.94
N HIS A 105 6.66 6.68 6.18
CA HIS A 105 8.00 6.79 5.60
C HIS A 105 8.63 8.15 5.90
N HIS A 106 9.89 8.13 6.30
CA HIS A 106 10.71 9.31 6.51
C HIS A 106 11.55 9.60 5.25
N HIS A 107 10.95 10.29 4.28
CA HIS A 107 11.59 10.59 2.99
C HIS A 107 12.81 11.50 3.08
N ALA A 108 13.05 12.15 4.23
CA ALA A 108 14.35 12.76 4.52
C ALA A 108 15.54 11.77 4.42
N PHE A 109 15.31 10.48 4.68
CA PHE A 109 16.30 9.40 4.66
C PHE A 109 16.06 8.41 3.51
N SER A 110 15.48 8.88 2.40
CA SER A 110 15.04 8.02 1.30
C SER A 110 16.15 7.14 0.70
N PRO A 111 15.90 5.84 0.46
CA PRO A 111 16.88 4.89 -0.05
C PRO A 111 17.13 4.99 -1.57
N ILE A 112 16.92 6.15 -2.20
CA ILE A 112 16.97 6.33 -3.67
C ILE A 112 18.28 5.80 -4.27
N ALA A 113 19.43 6.05 -3.63
CA ALA A 113 20.72 5.57 -4.13
C ALA A 113 20.81 4.04 -4.14
N TYR A 114 20.31 3.38 -3.09
CA TYR A 114 20.24 1.91 -3.05
C TYR A 114 19.29 1.37 -4.11
N VAL A 115 18.12 1.97 -4.23
CA VAL A 115 17.08 1.56 -5.19
C VAL A 115 17.60 1.67 -6.63
N ASN A 116 18.35 2.72 -6.95
CA ASN A 116 18.88 2.94 -8.30
C ASN A 116 20.14 2.12 -8.61
N ALA A 117 20.78 1.51 -7.61
CA ALA A 117 22.06 0.84 -7.83
C ALA A 117 21.92 -0.43 -8.68
N THR A 118 20.88 -1.25 -8.44
CA THR A 118 20.67 -2.51 -9.17
C THR A 118 19.18 -2.85 -9.31
N LYS A 119 18.83 -3.66 -10.31
CA LYS A 119 17.48 -4.23 -10.44
C LYS A 119 17.08 -5.07 -9.22
N THR A 120 18.04 -5.76 -8.60
CA THR A 120 17.80 -6.56 -7.39
C THR A 120 17.43 -5.69 -6.20
N ASN A 121 18.14 -4.58 -5.97
CA ASN A 121 17.82 -3.64 -4.89
C ASN A 121 16.45 -3.00 -5.09
N LEU A 122 16.12 -2.69 -6.34
CA LEU A 122 14.80 -2.20 -6.72
C LEU A 122 13.70 -3.22 -6.37
N ALA A 123 13.89 -4.48 -6.75
CA ALA A 123 12.95 -5.56 -6.43
C ALA A 123 12.81 -5.75 -4.91
N LYS A 124 13.92 -5.74 -4.16
CA LYS A 124 13.92 -5.79 -2.69
C LYS A 124 13.11 -4.65 -2.08
N PHE A 125 13.38 -3.42 -2.50
CA PHE A 125 12.64 -2.26 -2.00
C PHE A 125 11.13 -2.36 -2.27
N PHE A 126 10.73 -2.75 -3.48
CA PHE A 126 9.31 -2.94 -3.77
C PHE A 126 8.68 -4.12 -3.03
N ALA A 127 9.41 -5.23 -2.82
CA ALA A 127 8.91 -6.35 -2.02
C ALA A 127 8.60 -5.91 -0.60
N VAL A 128 9.46 -5.07 -0.02
CA VAL A 128 9.29 -4.49 1.31
C VAL A 128 8.08 -3.56 1.36
N GLU A 129 7.98 -2.60 0.44
CA GLU A 129 6.81 -1.70 0.36
C GLU A 129 5.51 -2.49 0.26
N GLN A 130 5.48 -3.51 -0.59
CA GLN A 130 4.32 -4.38 -0.77
C GLN A 130 3.99 -5.18 0.48
N TYR A 131 4.98 -5.79 1.10
CA TYR A 131 4.81 -6.58 2.30
C TYR A 131 4.24 -5.74 3.45
N LYS A 132 4.77 -4.52 3.66
CA LYS A 132 4.21 -3.59 4.66
C LYS A 132 2.75 -3.24 4.39
N MET A 133 2.40 -2.98 3.12
CA MET A 133 1.04 -2.63 2.72
C MET A 133 0.06 -3.80 2.88
N GLU A 134 0.51 -5.03 2.63
CA GLU A 134 -0.27 -6.24 2.88
C GLU A 134 -0.48 -6.49 4.38
N LEU A 135 0.56 -6.31 5.20
CA LEU A 135 0.51 -6.44 6.65
C LEU A 135 -0.30 -5.31 7.33
N ALA A 136 -0.39 -4.13 6.73
CA ALA A 136 -1.24 -3.06 7.22
C ALA A 136 -2.74 -3.38 7.07
N ALA A 137 -3.10 -4.33 6.22
CA ALA A 137 -4.46 -4.87 6.06
C ALA A 137 -4.49 -6.34 6.54
N ALA A 138 -4.17 -6.57 7.81
CA ALA A 138 -3.95 -7.91 8.36
C ALA A 138 -5.25 -8.69 8.64
N ASP A 139 -6.38 -8.01 8.76
CA ASP A 139 -7.70 -8.64 8.88
C ASP A 139 -8.73 -8.04 7.91
N LEU A 140 -9.94 -8.62 7.89
CA LEU A 140 -11.03 -8.18 7.00
C LEU A 140 -11.53 -6.76 7.29
N ASP A 141 -11.55 -6.35 8.56
CA ASP A 141 -12.02 -5.03 8.98
C ASP A 141 -11.01 -3.94 8.56
N GLU A 142 -9.73 -4.18 8.79
CA GLU A 142 -8.63 -3.35 8.31
C GLU A 142 -8.54 -3.31 6.78
N ALA A 143 -8.76 -4.44 6.10
CA ALA A 143 -8.79 -4.49 4.64
C ALA A 143 -9.94 -3.65 4.04
N ARG A 144 -11.11 -3.62 4.70
CA ARG A 144 -12.25 -2.79 4.28
C ARG A 144 -12.03 -1.31 4.60
N ARG A 145 -11.57 -1.01 5.81
CA ARG A 145 -11.23 0.37 6.22
C ARG A 145 -10.15 0.96 5.33
N GLY A 146 -9.13 0.18 4.99
CA GLY A 146 -7.97 0.63 4.25
C GLY A 146 -6.90 1.24 5.16
N ILE A 147 -5.94 1.91 4.53
CA ILE A 147 -4.70 2.36 5.16
C ILE A 147 -4.51 3.87 4.99
N ALA A 148 -3.74 4.43 5.91
CA ALA A 148 -3.22 5.79 5.84
C ALA A 148 -1.73 5.74 5.49
N LEU A 149 -1.36 6.37 4.38
CA LEU A 149 0.04 6.58 4.03
C LEU A 149 0.52 7.88 4.65
N VAL A 150 1.67 7.85 5.30
CA VAL A 150 2.30 9.03 5.88
C VAL A 150 3.68 9.22 5.28
N THR A 151 3.97 10.43 4.81
CA THR A 151 5.29 10.79 4.28
C THR A 151 5.85 11.99 5.04
N ILE A 152 7.02 11.83 5.66
CA ILE A 152 7.67 12.84 6.49
C ILE A 152 8.93 13.34 5.79
N SER A 153 8.96 14.64 5.50
CA SER A 153 10.12 15.28 4.86
C SER A 153 11.09 15.91 5.84
N ASP A 154 10.61 16.29 7.04
CA ASP A 154 11.39 17.00 8.06
C ASP A 154 12.12 18.23 7.49
N GLY A 155 11.47 18.95 6.57
CA GLY A 155 12.06 20.11 5.91
C GLY A 155 13.17 19.80 4.88
N LYS A 156 13.63 18.54 4.79
CA LYS A 156 14.80 18.11 4.01
C LYS A 156 14.48 17.70 2.57
N LEU A 157 13.22 17.85 2.14
CA LEU A 157 12.81 17.56 0.78
C LEU A 157 13.20 18.70 -0.16
N THR A 158 14.08 18.42 -1.11
CA THR A 158 14.43 19.34 -2.20
C THR A 158 13.69 18.97 -3.48
N LEU A 159 13.50 19.92 -4.39
CA LEU A 159 12.86 19.67 -5.69
C LEU A 159 13.58 18.57 -6.49
N LYS A 160 14.92 18.56 -6.46
CA LYS A 160 15.75 17.52 -7.09
C LYS A 160 15.42 16.12 -6.55
N ARG A 161 15.29 15.98 -5.23
CA ARG A 161 14.95 14.71 -4.57
C ARG A 161 13.52 14.29 -4.89
N ALA A 162 12.57 15.23 -4.84
CA ALA A 162 11.18 14.97 -5.20
C ALA A 162 11.07 14.47 -6.65
N LEU A 163 11.72 15.14 -7.61
CA LEU A 163 11.72 14.72 -9.01
C LEU A 163 12.37 13.35 -9.23
N ALA A 164 13.47 13.04 -8.54
CA ALA A 164 14.10 11.73 -8.63
C ALA A 164 13.16 10.61 -8.13
N TYR A 165 12.47 10.85 -7.01
CA TYR A 165 11.49 9.91 -6.47
C TYR A 165 10.26 9.76 -7.38
N ILE A 166 9.73 10.88 -7.89
CA ILE A 166 8.60 10.86 -8.84
C ILE A 166 8.99 10.10 -10.11
N ARG A 167 10.19 10.28 -10.66
CA ARG A 167 10.65 9.53 -11.83
C ARG A 167 10.75 8.03 -11.54
N LEU A 168 11.31 7.65 -10.39
CA LEU A 168 11.35 6.25 -9.94
C LEU A 168 9.95 5.65 -9.84
N CYS A 169 9.01 6.37 -9.19
CA CYS A 169 7.62 5.95 -9.08
C CYS A 169 6.89 5.97 -10.43
N MET A 170 7.15 6.90 -11.35
CA MET A 170 6.44 6.95 -12.64
C MET A 170 6.89 5.86 -13.61
N VAL A 171 8.19 5.57 -13.65
CA VAL A 171 8.74 4.52 -14.54
C VAL A 171 8.31 3.12 -14.08
N ILE A 172 8.05 2.94 -12.78
CA ILE A 172 7.88 1.61 -12.20
C ILE A 172 6.48 1.40 -11.60
N ALA A 173 5.84 2.45 -11.07
CA ALA A 173 4.53 2.40 -10.40
C ALA A 173 3.33 2.73 -11.28
N LYS A 174 3.49 3.10 -12.57
CA LYS A 174 2.37 3.36 -13.48
C LYS A 174 1.38 2.18 -13.61
N GLY A 175 1.82 0.95 -13.31
CA GLY A 175 0.94 -0.24 -13.20
C GLY A 175 0.75 -0.80 -11.79
N ASN A 176 1.59 -0.43 -10.82
CA ASN A 176 1.67 -1.08 -9.51
C ASN A 176 0.51 -0.66 -8.58
N LEU A 177 0.44 0.63 -8.21
CA LEU A 177 -0.46 1.07 -7.14
C LEU A 177 -1.95 0.95 -7.50
N SER A 178 -2.28 1.16 -8.78
CA SER A 178 -3.67 1.08 -9.26
C SER A 178 -4.22 -0.34 -9.34
N ASP A 179 -3.36 -1.35 -9.45
CA ASP A 179 -3.76 -2.76 -9.62
C ASP A 179 -3.46 -3.64 -8.39
N MET A 180 -2.50 -3.25 -7.54
CA MET A 180 -2.07 -4.05 -6.38
C MET A 180 -2.68 -3.60 -5.05
N HIS A 181 -2.94 -2.30 -4.90
CA HIS A 181 -3.64 -1.76 -3.73
C HIS A 181 -4.79 -0.80 -4.11
N PRO A 182 -5.66 -1.16 -5.07
CA PRO A 182 -6.69 -0.23 -5.52
C PRO A 182 -7.66 0.04 -4.38
N HIS A 183 -7.97 1.31 -4.12
CA HIS A 183 -8.90 1.74 -3.07
C HIS A 183 -8.55 1.37 -1.61
N ARG A 184 -7.36 0.78 -1.37
CA ARG A 184 -6.84 0.53 -0.02
C ARG A 184 -6.30 1.80 0.63
N ILE A 185 -5.63 2.66 -0.13
CA ILE A 185 -5.16 3.96 0.38
C ILE A 185 -6.36 4.89 0.53
N LYS A 186 -6.78 5.16 1.77
CA LYS A 186 -7.86 6.10 2.08
C LYS A 186 -7.36 7.49 2.35
N HIS A 187 -6.23 7.59 3.03
CA HIS A 187 -5.62 8.86 3.40
C HIS A 187 -4.13 8.86 3.04
N VAL A 188 -3.66 10.01 2.58
CA VAL A 188 -2.26 10.31 2.32
C VAL A 188 -1.97 11.59 3.09
N TYR A 189 -1.18 11.49 4.16
CA TYR A 189 -0.71 12.60 4.96
C TYR A 189 0.73 12.91 4.57
N SER A 190 0.98 14.10 4.03
CA SER A 190 2.28 14.49 3.51
C SER A 190 2.79 15.72 4.24
N GLN A 191 3.75 15.50 5.14
CA GLN A 191 4.48 16.59 5.80
C GLN A 191 5.61 17.06 4.88
N VAL A 192 5.48 18.29 4.38
CA VAL A 192 6.41 18.91 3.41
C VAL A 192 6.79 20.32 3.84
N PRO A 193 7.93 20.87 3.38
CA PRO A 193 8.23 22.28 3.58
C PRO A 193 7.12 23.17 3.02
N ALA A 194 6.88 24.33 3.65
CA ALA A 194 5.81 25.25 3.25
C ALA A 194 5.83 25.61 1.75
N PHE A 195 7.02 25.88 1.19
CA PHE A 195 7.15 26.20 -0.25
C PHE A 195 6.68 25.06 -1.16
N VAL A 196 6.87 23.79 -0.76
CA VAL A 196 6.39 22.62 -1.52
C VAL A 196 4.89 22.47 -1.38
N SER A 197 4.33 22.72 -0.18
CA SER A 197 2.88 22.72 0.04
C SER A 197 2.16 23.69 -0.90
N HIS A 198 2.72 24.88 -1.12
CA HIS A 198 2.21 25.86 -2.08
C HIS A 198 2.20 25.40 -3.55
N LEU A 199 2.97 24.36 -3.89
CA LEU A 199 2.96 23.74 -5.22
C LEU A 199 1.98 22.55 -5.29
N ILE A 200 1.87 21.76 -4.22
CA ILE A 200 1.02 20.56 -4.20
C ILE A 200 -0.46 20.94 -4.12
N GLU A 201 -0.83 21.93 -3.32
CA GLU A 201 -2.24 22.27 -3.12
C GLU A 201 -2.95 22.73 -4.41
N PRO A 202 -2.36 23.60 -5.27
CA PRO A 202 -2.93 23.88 -6.58
C PRO A 202 -2.98 22.65 -7.49
N ALA A 203 -1.92 21.84 -7.53
CA ALA A 203 -1.88 20.63 -8.35
C ALA A 203 -2.98 19.62 -7.97
N LYS A 204 -3.32 19.54 -6.68
CA LYS A 204 -4.39 18.69 -6.15
C LYS A 204 -5.77 19.11 -6.66
N GLN A 205 -5.99 20.38 -7.00
CA GLN A 205 -7.25 20.86 -7.59
C GLN A 205 -7.49 20.32 -9.01
N LEU A 206 -6.44 19.87 -9.70
CA LEU A 206 -6.52 19.24 -11.02
C LEU A 206 -6.90 17.76 -10.95
N LEU A 207 -6.87 17.15 -9.75
CA LEU A 207 -7.20 15.75 -9.56
C LEU A 207 -8.71 15.54 -9.40
N PRO A 208 -9.25 14.37 -9.78
CA PRO A 208 -10.64 14.02 -9.48
C PRO A 208 -10.93 14.19 -7.98
N LYS A 209 -12.10 14.75 -7.63
CA LYS A 209 -12.49 15.06 -6.24
C LYS A 209 -12.28 13.90 -5.27
N LYS A 210 -12.62 12.66 -5.70
CA LYS A 210 -12.46 11.41 -4.93
C LYS A 210 -10.99 11.06 -4.60
N ILE A 211 -10.04 11.53 -5.41
CA ILE A 211 -8.60 11.36 -5.21
C ILE A 211 -8.06 12.54 -4.39
N ALA A 212 -8.40 13.77 -4.80
CA ALA A 212 -7.97 14.98 -4.12
C ALA A 212 -8.34 14.96 -2.63
N SER A 213 -9.55 14.48 -2.28
CA SER A 213 -10.03 14.39 -0.90
C SER A 213 -9.23 13.44 0.00
N ARG A 214 -8.38 12.57 -0.56
CA ARG A 214 -7.53 11.64 0.20
C ARG A 214 -6.19 12.26 0.57
N ILE A 215 -5.81 13.35 -0.07
CA ILE A 215 -4.47 13.94 0.06
C ILE A 215 -4.55 15.14 1.02
N HIS A 216 -3.84 15.01 2.12
CA HIS A 216 -3.72 15.99 3.19
C HIS A 216 -2.26 16.44 3.25
N VAL A 217 -2.00 17.69 2.91
CA VAL A 217 -0.65 18.27 2.96
C VAL A 217 -0.56 19.08 4.25
N VAL A 218 0.44 18.79 5.06
CA VAL A 218 0.74 19.48 6.31
C VAL A 218 2.15 20.06 6.24
N LYS A 219 2.38 21.14 6.97
CA LYS A 219 3.64 21.89 6.93
C LYS A 219 4.54 21.51 8.09
N THR A 220 3.95 21.18 9.24
CA THR A 220 4.68 20.88 10.47
C THR A 220 4.40 19.47 10.98
N MET A 221 5.20 19.02 11.95
CA MET A 221 4.98 17.71 12.59
C MET A 221 3.81 17.77 13.57
N GLU A 222 3.54 18.93 14.17
CA GLU A 222 2.40 19.16 15.06
C GLU A 222 1.08 19.00 14.30
N GLU A 223 0.96 19.62 13.12
CA GLU A 223 -0.20 19.44 12.23
C GLU A 223 -0.36 17.97 11.80
N LEU A 224 0.74 17.24 11.63
CA LEU A 224 0.70 15.82 11.31
C LEU A 224 0.21 15.00 12.50
N ASP A 225 0.72 15.27 13.71
CA ASP A 225 0.35 14.59 14.95
C ASP A 225 -1.15 14.73 15.25
N GLU A 226 -1.78 15.86 14.93
CA GLU A 226 -3.24 16.06 15.05
C GLU A 226 -4.09 15.15 14.15
N LEU A 227 -3.49 14.58 13.10
CA LEU A 227 -4.16 13.68 12.15
C LEU A 227 -3.93 12.21 12.48
N LEU A 228 -3.00 11.92 13.39
CA LEU A 228 -2.56 10.57 13.74
C LEU A 228 -2.95 10.23 15.18
N ASP A 229 -2.95 8.94 15.49
CA ASP A 229 -3.20 8.46 16.85
C ASP A 229 -2.13 9.01 17.81
N GLN A 230 -2.57 9.55 18.94
CA GLN A 230 -1.70 10.10 19.98
C GLN A 230 -0.94 9.01 20.75
N GLN A 231 -1.39 7.75 20.67
CA GLN A 231 -0.68 6.61 21.25
C GLN A 231 0.54 6.22 20.39
N LYS A 232 1.65 6.91 20.65
CA LYS A 232 2.94 6.65 20.01
C LYS A 232 3.62 5.43 20.62
N VAL A 233 3.90 4.42 19.80
CA VAL A 233 4.62 3.20 20.22
C VAL A 233 5.93 3.10 19.45
N LEU A 234 7.05 3.21 20.14
CA LEU A 234 8.36 3.07 19.50
C LEU A 234 8.67 1.58 19.27
N ARG A 235 8.75 1.18 18.01
CA ARG A 235 9.13 -0.18 17.59
C ARG A 235 9.87 -0.15 16.26
N THR A 236 10.77 -1.12 16.07
CA THR A 236 11.42 -1.34 14.78
C THR A 236 10.40 -1.82 13.75
N THR A 237 10.77 -1.73 12.48
CA THR A 237 9.93 -2.17 11.37
C THR A 237 9.83 -3.69 11.33
N VAL A 238 10.91 -4.40 11.64
CA VAL A 238 10.88 -5.86 11.83
C VAL A 238 9.93 -6.24 12.97
N ALA A 239 9.97 -5.56 14.12
CA ALA A 239 9.07 -5.85 15.24
C ALA A 239 7.60 -5.56 14.89
N TRP A 240 7.34 -4.43 14.23
CA TRP A 240 6.02 -4.10 13.71
C TRP A 240 5.54 -5.17 12.73
N ALA A 241 6.38 -5.59 11.77
CA ALA A 241 6.01 -6.59 10.78
C ALA A 241 5.67 -7.94 11.42
N ALA A 242 6.45 -8.39 12.41
CA ALA A 242 6.20 -9.67 13.11
C ALA A 242 4.84 -9.68 13.84
N GLU A 243 4.48 -8.60 14.54
CA GLU A 243 3.17 -8.45 15.19
C GLU A 243 2.03 -8.53 14.16
N ARG A 244 2.19 -7.81 13.04
CA ARG A 244 1.18 -7.72 11.98
C ARG A 244 1.06 -9.02 11.20
N GLU A 245 2.17 -9.72 10.98
CA GLU A 245 2.22 -11.02 10.31
C GLU A 245 1.53 -12.10 11.14
N LYS A 246 1.70 -12.10 12.47
CA LYS A 246 0.95 -12.99 13.36
C LYS A 246 -0.56 -12.81 13.14
N LYS A 247 -1.04 -11.56 13.20
CA LYS A 247 -2.45 -11.23 12.95
C LYS A 247 -2.91 -11.62 11.54
N TYR A 248 -2.06 -11.39 10.54
CA TYR A 248 -2.33 -11.79 9.15
C TYR A 248 -2.54 -13.30 9.02
N ASN A 249 -1.66 -14.08 9.63
CA ASN A 249 -1.69 -15.54 9.57
C ASN A 249 -2.90 -16.11 10.33
N GLU A 250 -3.29 -15.52 11.46
CA GLU A 250 -4.54 -15.85 12.16
C GLU A 250 -5.77 -15.61 11.26
N THR A 251 -5.80 -14.50 10.50
CA THR A 251 -6.84 -14.25 9.50
C THR A 251 -6.82 -15.31 8.39
N VAL A 252 -5.64 -15.66 7.85
CA VAL A 252 -5.53 -16.68 6.80
C VAL A 252 -6.05 -18.03 7.27
N GLN A 253 -5.73 -18.44 8.50
CA GLN A 253 -6.17 -19.70 9.09
C GLN A 253 -7.67 -19.75 9.37
N SER A 254 -8.27 -18.63 9.80
CA SER A 254 -9.71 -18.56 10.09
C SER A 254 -10.60 -18.49 8.85
N LEU A 255 -10.05 -18.15 7.68
CA LEU A 255 -10.80 -18.11 6.41
C LEU A 255 -11.08 -19.51 5.86
N ALA A 256 -12.28 -20.02 6.13
CA ALA A 256 -12.78 -21.27 5.59
C ALA A 256 -13.65 -21.07 4.33
N PHE A 257 -13.10 -21.35 3.14
CA PHE A 257 -13.85 -21.57 1.90
C PHE A 257 -13.06 -22.35 0.86
#